data_AF-A0AAU9SW29-F1
#
_entry.id   AF-A0AAU9SW29-F1
#
_cell.length_a   1.000
_cell.length_b   1.000
_cell.length_c   1.000
_cell.angle_alpha   90.00
_cell.angle_beta   90.00
_cell.angle_gamma   90.00
#
_symmetry.space_group_name_H-M   'P 1'
#
loop_
_entity.id
_entity.type
_entity.pdbx_description
1 polymer ?
#
loop_
_entity_poly.entity_id
_entity_poly.type
_entity_poly.pdbx_seq_one_letter_code
_entity_poly.pdbx_strand_id
1 'polypeptide(L)'
;MKHGGPTEVFGSCNGLIGLSNSPTDLSIFNPSTRQIHRLPPSPIDLPDGSTTRGYVFCGFGYDSVNDDYKVVRMVQFKQDSDDEFGFSFPYEVKVYSLKRNSWKRIESVLPSIQLLFYFYYHLLYRRGYGVLAGNSLHWVLPRRPGLIAFNIIVRFDLASEEFEIVRFPESLANGDVDIQMDIGVLDGCLCLMCNYDQKYIDVWVMKEHNVRSSWRKAFTVQKPKTVKSFAYMRPLVYSKNRDKVLLEINNAKLVWFDLESKKLSTLRIKDCPSSYSAELVVSSLVLECKGDLDNVKYRKEQQAKEAREAQMMHNSKKRSCGLSSISFFVFFSAVFVVIMCLMCSVSSFVVHLRDDFLSKEFKLVL
;
A
#
# COMPACT_ATOMS: atom_id res chain seq x y z
N MET A 1 14.57 20.29 13.74
CA MET A 1 14.32 19.46 12.54
C MET A 1 12.82 19.17 12.44
N LYS A 2 12.33 18.72 11.27
CA LYS A 2 10.95 18.24 11.10
C LYS A 2 10.89 16.77 11.49
N HIS A 3 9.92 16.39 12.32
CA HIS A 3 9.75 15.02 12.81
C HIS A 3 8.63 14.23 12.10
N GLY A 4 8.25 14.64 10.89
CA GLY A 4 7.34 13.87 10.04
C GLY A 4 8.11 13.06 9.01
N GLY A 5 7.87 11.75 8.96
CA GLY A 5 8.19 10.94 7.77
C GLY A 5 7.26 11.29 6.59
N PRO A 6 7.49 10.72 5.40
CA PRO A 6 6.56 10.88 4.29
C PRO A 6 5.23 10.18 4.61
N THR A 7 4.11 10.86 4.36
CA THR A 7 2.78 10.23 4.39
C THR A 7 2.60 9.35 3.16
N GLU A 8 2.15 8.11 3.36
CA GLU A 8 1.91 7.15 2.28
C GLU A 8 0.42 6.84 2.14
N VAL A 9 -0.02 6.55 0.90
CA VAL A 9 -1.36 6.03 0.64
C VAL A 9 -1.35 4.51 0.73
N PHE A 10 -2.21 3.94 1.58
CA PHE A 10 -2.33 2.49 1.78
C PHE A 10 -3.57 1.84 1.15
N GLY A 11 -4.35 2.62 0.40
CA GLY A 11 -5.49 2.15 -0.37
C GLY A 11 -6.51 3.26 -0.63
N SER A 12 -7.41 3.02 -1.57
CA SER A 12 -8.49 3.94 -1.95
C SER A 12 -9.79 3.16 -2.16
N CYS A 13 -10.92 3.73 -1.73
CA CYS A 13 -12.23 3.09 -1.82
C CYS A 13 -13.35 4.14 -1.79
N ASN A 14 -14.32 4.06 -2.72
CA ASN A 14 -15.51 4.93 -2.76
C ASN A 14 -15.21 6.45 -2.64
N GLY A 15 -14.06 6.89 -3.19
CA GLY A 15 -13.59 8.28 -3.14
C GLY A 15 -12.85 8.67 -1.86
N LEU A 16 -12.72 7.76 -0.90
CA LEU A 16 -11.90 7.90 0.30
C LEU A 16 -10.49 7.32 0.07
N ILE A 17 -9.52 7.80 0.84
CA ILE A 17 -8.10 7.41 0.79
C ILE A 17 -7.62 7.04 2.20
N GLY A 18 -6.98 5.87 2.35
CA GLY A 18 -6.23 5.52 3.55
C GLY A 18 -4.84 6.16 3.54
N LEU A 19 -4.51 6.95 4.55
CA LEU A 19 -3.24 7.64 4.75
C LEU A 19 -2.48 7.10 5.97
N SER A 20 -1.18 6.84 5.82
CA SER A 20 -0.27 6.38 6.86
C SER A 20 0.84 7.40 7.08
N ASN A 21 0.95 7.98 8.28
CA ASN A 21 2.09 8.83 8.67
C ASN A 21 3.14 8.03 9.46
N SER A 22 2.67 7.02 10.19
CA SER A 22 3.45 6.00 10.86
C SER A 22 2.61 4.72 10.96
N PRO A 23 3.20 3.56 11.30
CA PRO A 23 2.43 2.34 11.54
C PRO A 23 1.37 2.40 12.66
N THR A 24 1.38 3.46 13.47
CA THR A 24 0.43 3.72 14.56
C THR A 24 -0.50 4.93 14.27
N ASP A 25 -0.10 5.86 13.39
CA ASP A 25 -0.90 7.01 12.95
C ASP A 25 -1.46 6.80 11.54
N LEU A 26 -2.65 6.18 11.51
CA LEU A 26 -3.44 5.92 10.30
C LEU A 26 -4.66 6.85 10.24
N SER A 27 -5.05 7.25 9.04
CA SER A 27 -6.20 8.13 8.78
C SER A 27 -6.95 7.72 7.52
N ILE A 28 -8.22 8.10 7.42
CA ILE A 28 -9.03 8.06 6.21
C ILE A 28 -9.32 9.50 5.81
N PHE A 29 -9.06 9.85 4.55
CA PHE A 29 -9.23 11.19 4.00
C PHE A 29 -10.22 11.18 2.84
N ASN A 30 -11.15 12.14 2.80
CA ASN A 30 -11.97 12.40 1.63
C ASN A 30 -11.43 13.65 0.90
N PRO A 31 -10.78 13.51 -0.27
CA PRO A 31 -10.26 14.65 -1.04
C PRO A 31 -11.33 15.61 -1.57
N SER A 32 -12.59 15.15 -1.67
CA SER A 32 -13.71 15.94 -2.22
C SER A 32 -14.36 16.82 -1.17
N THR A 33 -14.52 16.33 0.07
CA THR A 33 -15.00 17.14 1.21
C THR A 33 -13.87 17.79 2.01
N ARG A 34 -12.62 17.40 1.74
CA ARG A 34 -11.38 17.77 2.47
C ARG A 34 -11.39 17.35 3.95
N GLN A 35 -12.27 16.44 4.34
CA GLN A 35 -12.35 15.93 5.71
C GLN A 35 -11.37 14.78 5.93
N ILE A 36 -10.77 14.74 7.13
CA ILE A 36 -9.87 13.68 7.56
C ILE A 36 -10.39 13.04 8.86
N HIS A 37 -10.70 11.75 8.79
CA HIS A 37 -10.98 10.91 9.94
C HIS A 37 -9.69 10.23 10.37
N ARG A 38 -9.14 10.63 11.52
CA ARG A 38 -7.94 9.97 12.04
C ARG A 38 -8.35 8.82 12.94
N LEU A 39 -7.81 7.63 12.69
CA LEU A 39 -8.18 6.43 13.46
C LEU A 39 -7.74 6.59 14.93
N PRO A 40 -8.46 5.96 15.88
CA PRO A 40 -7.98 5.84 17.23
C PRO A 40 -6.65 5.07 17.24
N PRO A 41 -5.64 5.46 18.02
CA PRO A 41 -4.37 4.76 18.01
C PRO A 41 -4.54 3.34 18.55
N SER A 42 -4.07 2.36 17.80
CA SER A 42 -3.87 1.01 18.33
C SER A 42 -2.39 0.79 18.61
N PRO A 43 -1.98 0.62 19.87
CA PRO A 43 -0.62 0.23 20.22
C PRO A 43 -0.15 -1.00 19.43
N ILE A 44 1.17 -1.08 19.28
CA ILE A 44 1.89 -2.22 18.76
C ILE A 44 2.79 -2.68 19.91
N ASP A 45 2.28 -3.61 20.70
CA ASP A 45 3.02 -4.17 21.83
C ASP A 45 3.96 -5.27 21.29
N LEU A 46 5.25 -5.17 21.65
CA LEU A 46 6.23 -6.17 21.24
C LEU A 46 5.98 -7.48 22.02
N PRO A 47 5.83 -8.64 21.36
CA PRO A 47 5.76 -9.93 22.05
C PRO A 47 7.07 -10.24 22.77
N ASP A 48 7.00 -11.01 23.85
CA ASP A 48 8.18 -11.48 24.59
C ASP A 48 9.19 -12.16 23.64
N GLY A 49 10.48 -11.85 23.83
CA GLY A 49 11.58 -12.29 22.95
C GLY A 49 11.67 -11.56 21.59
N SER A 50 10.73 -10.66 21.27
CA SER A 50 10.83 -9.80 20.08
C SER A 50 11.56 -8.49 20.41
N THR A 51 12.50 -8.10 19.55
CA THR A 51 13.45 -7.02 19.87
C THR A 51 13.29 -5.79 19.00
N THR A 52 12.70 -5.96 17.81
CA THR A 52 12.24 -4.84 16.98
C THR A 52 10.93 -5.17 16.27
N ARG A 53 10.12 -4.12 16.04
CA ARG A 53 9.04 -4.17 15.06
C ARG A 53 9.64 -4.37 13.67
N GLY A 54 9.14 -5.36 12.95
CA GLY A 54 9.43 -5.59 11.54
C GLY A 54 8.61 -4.66 10.64
N TYR A 55 8.15 -5.21 9.52
CA TYR A 55 7.30 -4.48 8.58
C TYR A 55 5.85 -4.34 9.09
N VAL A 56 5.17 -3.29 8.63
CA VAL A 56 3.73 -3.11 8.84
C VAL A 56 3.04 -2.94 7.50
N PHE A 57 1.93 -3.65 7.37
CA PHE A 57 1.14 -3.78 6.17
C PHE A 57 -0.28 -3.33 6.47
N CYS A 58 -0.87 -2.57 5.56
CA CYS A 58 -2.20 -2.01 5.74
C CYS A 58 -3.08 -2.32 4.53
N GLY A 59 -4.40 -2.27 4.67
CA GLY A 59 -5.32 -2.28 3.54
C GLY A 59 -6.61 -1.58 3.91
N PHE A 60 -7.20 -0.86 2.96
CA PHE A 60 -8.42 -0.08 3.17
C PHE A 60 -9.51 -0.53 2.21
N GLY A 61 -10.71 -0.79 2.73
CA GLY A 61 -11.84 -1.11 1.88
C GLY A 61 -13.20 -0.91 2.54
N TYR A 62 -14.24 -1.04 1.71
CA TYR A 62 -15.63 -1.03 2.11
C TYR A 62 -16.16 -2.47 2.13
N ASP A 63 -16.69 -2.86 3.28
CA ASP A 63 -17.47 -4.06 3.49
C ASP A 63 -18.92 -3.78 3.11
N SER A 64 -19.28 -4.21 1.90
CA SER A 64 -20.62 -4.06 1.33
C SER A 64 -21.68 -4.96 1.95
N VAL A 65 -21.30 -5.96 2.75
CA VAL A 65 -22.25 -6.86 3.42
C VAL A 65 -22.69 -6.27 4.76
N ASN A 66 -21.75 -5.77 5.56
CA ASN A 66 -22.04 -5.17 6.87
C ASN A 66 -22.21 -3.64 6.83
N ASP A 67 -22.03 -3.02 5.66
CA ASP A 67 -22.06 -1.57 5.44
C ASP A 67 -21.07 -0.86 6.37
N ASP A 68 -19.77 -1.13 6.20
CA ASP A 68 -18.70 -0.59 7.04
C ASP A 68 -17.43 -0.31 6.25
N TYR A 69 -16.68 0.71 6.65
CA TYR A 69 -15.33 0.93 6.13
C TYR A 69 -14.32 0.32 7.10
N LYS A 70 -13.49 -0.59 6.58
CA LYS A 70 -12.53 -1.35 7.38
C LYS A 70 -11.10 -1.04 6.97
N VAL A 71 -10.22 -0.95 7.98
CA VAL A 71 -8.77 -0.90 7.80
C VAL A 71 -8.15 -2.14 8.44
N VAL A 72 -7.53 -2.99 7.63
CA VAL A 72 -6.74 -4.13 8.11
C VAL A 72 -5.31 -3.66 8.32
N ARG A 73 -4.73 -3.93 9.49
CA ARG A 73 -3.32 -3.71 9.81
C ARG A 73 -2.68 -5.02 10.24
N MET A 74 -1.59 -5.39 9.58
CA MET A 74 -0.77 -6.55 9.91
C MET A 74 0.63 -6.08 10.30
N VAL A 75 1.17 -6.58 11.40
CA VAL A 75 2.48 -6.19 11.94
C VAL A 75 3.34 -7.43 12.10
N GLN A 76 4.57 -7.39 11.57
CA GLN A 76 5.60 -8.40 11.85
C GLN A 76 6.44 -7.98 13.05
N PHE A 77 6.92 -8.95 13.82
CA PHE A 77 7.95 -8.76 14.85
C PHE A 77 9.20 -9.56 14.50
N LYS A 78 10.38 -9.04 14.86
CA LYS A 78 11.67 -9.72 14.73
C LYS A 78 12.13 -10.22 16.10
N GLN A 79 12.67 -11.42 16.16
CA GLN A 79 13.35 -11.99 17.33
C GLN A 79 14.87 -11.85 17.16
N ASP A 80 15.62 -11.85 18.28
CA ASP A 80 17.09 -11.69 18.29
C ASP A 80 17.87 -12.97 17.97
N SER A 81 17.21 -14.14 18.04
CA SER A 81 17.82 -15.39 17.61
C SER A 81 17.82 -15.46 16.08
N ASP A 82 18.91 -14.99 15.48
CA ASP A 82 19.33 -15.32 14.10
C ASP A 82 19.73 -16.81 14.00
N ASP A 83 18.85 -17.71 14.46
CA ASP A 83 18.83 -19.06 13.93
C ASP A 83 18.38 -18.92 12.47
N GLU A 84 19.30 -19.22 11.54
CA GLU A 84 19.16 -19.10 10.07
C GLU A 84 17.96 -19.89 9.49
N PHE A 85 17.28 -20.66 10.36
CA PHE A 85 16.14 -21.54 10.10
C PHE A 85 14.91 -21.21 10.97
N GLY A 86 14.81 -20.01 11.56
CA GLY A 86 13.66 -19.61 12.39
C GLY A 86 12.33 -19.57 11.64
N PHE A 87 11.60 -20.70 11.63
CA PHE A 87 10.35 -20.88 10.86
C PHE A 87 9.11 -20.16 11.45
N SER A 88 9.25 -19.13 12.30
CA SER A 88 8.11 -18.43 12.91
C SER A 88 8.46 -17.00 13.33
N PHE A 89 8.06 -16.01 12.52
CA PHE A 89 8.02 -14.62 12.96
C PHE A 89 6.68 -14.36 13.68
N PRO A 90 6.68 -13.85 14.93
CA PRO A 90 5.45 -13.40 15.56
C PRO A 90 4.81 -12.29 14.73
N TYR A 91 3.49 -12.25 14.70
CA TYR A 91 2.74 -11.23 13.99
C TYR A 91 1.45 -10.86 14.72
N GLU A 92 0.92 -9.68 14.42
CA GLU A 92 -0.40 -9.22 14.86
C GLU A 92 -1.24 -8.87 13.64
N VAL A 93 -2.51 -9.27 13.64
CA VAL A 93 -3.54 -8.74 12.72
C VAL A 93 -4.61 -8.02 13.53
N LYS A 94 -4.88 -6.76 13.20
CA LYS A 94 -5.99 -5.99 13.75
C LYS A 94 -6.82 -5.37 12.62
N VAL A 95 -8.14 -5.33 12.81
CA VAL A 95 -9.10 -4.69 11.89
C VAL A 95 -9.78 -3.54 12.62
N TYR A 96 -9.70 -2.34 12.06
CA TYR A 96 -10.49 -1.21 12.48
C TYR A 96 -11.82 -1.21 11.74
N SER A 97 -12.91 -1.02 12.49
CA SER A 97 -14.25 -0.73 11.96
C SER A 97 -14.53 0.76 12.12
N LEU A 98 -14.88 1.45 11.02
CA LEU A 98 -15.28 2.86 11.07
C LEU A 98 -16.63 3.01 11.79
N LYS A 99 -17.58 2.12 11.50
CA LYS A 99 -18.94 2.08 12.08
C LYS A 99 -18.92 1.90 13.60
N ARG A 100 -17.97 1.12 14.14
CA ARG A 100 -17.78 0.92 15.59
C ARG A 100 -16.74 1.84 16.21
N ASN A 101 -15.99 2.58 15.38
CA ASN A 101 -14.83 3.38 15.77
C ASN A 101 -13.82 2.63 16.67
N SER A 102 -13.56 1.36 16.39
CA SER A 102 -12.80 0.46 17.27
C SER A 102 -11.92 -0.52 16.51
N TRP A 103 -10.78 -0.88 17.10
CA TRP A 103 -9.94 -1.98 16.61
C TRP A 103 -10.35 -3.32 17.25
N LYS A 104 -10.42 -4.36 16.43
CA LYS A 104 -10.59 -5.77 16.81
C LYS A 104 -9.31 -6.54 16.44
N ARG A 105 -8.80 -7.40 17.32
CA ARG A 105 -7.71 -8.35 16.99
C ARG A 105 -8.31 -9.56 16.28
N ILE A 106 -7.63 -10.07 15.26
CA ILE A 106 -7.97 -11.34 14.62
C ILE A 106 -7.06 -12.41 15.21
N GLU A 107 -7.65 -13.42 15.85
CA GLU A 107 -6.93 -14.50 16.53
C GLU A 107 -6.79 -15.74 15.65
N SER A 108 -7.87 -16.12 14.94
CA SER A 108 -7.85 -17.17 13.93
C SER A 108 -7.21 -16.63 12.65
N VAL A 109 -5.93 -16.93 12.46
CA VAL A 109 -5.17 -16.49 11.29
C VAL A 109 -4.51 -17.72 10.65
N LEU A 110 -4.68 -17.90 9.34
CA LEU A 110 -4.14 -19.06 8.63
C LEU A 110 -2.63 -19.21 8.85
N PRO A 111 -2.09 -20.43 9.04
CA PRO A 111 -0.64 -20.66 9.03
C PRO A 111 0.03 -20.11 7.77
N SER A 112 -0.68 -20.10 6.64
CA SER A 112 -0.24 -19.50 5.37
C SER A 112 0.05 -17.99 5.43
N ILE A 113 -0.37 -17.28 6.47
CA ILE A 113 -0.04 -15.86 6.70
C ILE A 113 1.28 -15.67 7.42
N GLN A 114 1.78 -16.70 8.11
CA GLN A 114 3.18 -16.70 8.51
C GLN A 114 4.06 -16.53 7.25
N LEU A 115 3.66 -17.09 6.09
CA LEU A 115 4.33 -16.92 4.78
C LEU A 115 4.46 -15.45 4.33
N LEU A 116 3.66 -14.50 4.87
CA LEU A 116 3.89 -13.06 4.67
C LEU A 116 5.27 -12.60 5.15
N PHE A 117 5.85 -13.35 6.08
CA PHE A 117 6.92 -12.92 6.95
C PHE A 117 8.21 -13.78 6.82
N TYR A 118 8.16 -14.95 6.18
CA TYR A 118 9.33 -15.82 5.99
C TYR A 118 10.39 -15.24 5.06
N PHE A 119 11.63 -15.71 5.23
CA PHE A 119 12.72 -15.45 4.30
C PHE A 119 12.48 -15.97 2.87
N TYR A 120 11.58 -16.95 2.67
CA TYR A 120 11.18 -17.43 1.35
C TYR A 120 10.46 -16.38 0.49
N TYR A 121 9.85 -15.38 1.12
CA TYR A 121 9.03 -14.36 0.46
C TYR A 121 9.55 -12.96 0.75
N HIS A 122 9.12 -12.00 -0.06
CA HIS A 122 9.36 -10.60 0.22
C HIS A 122 8.15 -9.76 -0.20
N LEU A 123 7.60 -9.03 0.74
CA LEU A 123 6.66 -7.95 0.43
C LEU A 123 7.50 -6.75 -0.02
N LEU A 124 7.24 -6.28 -1.24
CA LEU A 124 8.02 -5.20 -1.83
C LEU A 124 7.60 -3.86 -1.22
N TYR A 125 8.53 -2.91 -1.17
CA TYR A 125 8.47 -1.74 -0.30
C TYR A 125 7.23 -0.84 -0.46
N ARG A 126 6.56 -0.84 -1.63
CA ARG A 126 5.26 -0.17 -1.86
C ARG A 126 4.06 -1.14 -1.97
N ARG A 127 4.32 -2.45 -2.02
CA ARG A 127 3.33 -3.57 -2.15
C ARG A 127 2.90 -4.14 -0.80
N GLY A 128 3.31 -3.52 0.31
CA GLY A 128 2.78 -3.81 1.63
C GLY A 128 1.31 -3.45 1.82
N TYR A 129 0.69 -2.79 0.82
CA TYR A 129 -0.65 -2.28 0.86
C TYR A 129 -1.66 -3.15 0.11
N GLY A 130 -2.79 -3.41 0.77
CA GLY A 130 -3.80 -4.36 0.33
C GLY A 130 -4.65 -3.82 -0.83
N VAL A 131 -4.76 -4.63 -1.88
CA VAL A 131 -5.52 -4.31 -3.09
C VAL A 131 -6.98 -4.73 -2.92
N LEU A 132 -7.90 -3.77 -2.94
CA LEU A 132 -9.33 -4.02 -2.80
C LEU A 132 -9.97 -4.50 -4.11
N ALA A 133 -10.56 -5.70 -4.11
CA ALA A 133 -11.40 -6.18 -5.20
C ALA A 133 -12.46 -7.15 -4.65
N GLY A 134 -13.70 -7.10 -5.15
CA GLY A 134 -14.73 -8.09 -4.81
C GLY A 134 -15.01 -8.29 -3.31
N ASN A 135 -15.12 -7.19 -2.55
CA ASN A 135 -15.29 -7.19 -1.08
C ASN A 135 -14.12 -7.77 -0.25
N SER A 136 -12.97 -8.07 -0.87
CA SER A 136 -11.78 -8.58 -0.17
C SER A 136 -10.54 -7.72 -0.44
N LEU A 137 -9.65 -7.64 0.55
CA LEU A 137 -8.30 -7.07 0.38
C LEU A 137 -7.32 -8.17 0.00
N HIS A 138 -6.40 -7.87 -0.91
CA HIS A 138 -5.46 -8.84 -1.47
C HIS A 138 -4.00 -8.40 -1.30
N TRP A 139 -3.12 -9.35 -1.01
CA TRP A 139 -1.66 -9.14 -0.99
C TRP A 139 -0.97 -10.23 -1.81
N VAL A 140 0.08 -9.86 -2.53
CA VAL A 140 0.88 -10.77 -3.36
C VAL A 140 2.25 -11.00 -2.75
N LEU A 141 2.69 -12.25 -2.82
CA LEU A 141 3.87 -12.76 -2.15
C LEU A 141 4.77 -13.39 -3.21
N PRO A 142 5.62 -12.58 -3.86
CA PRO A 142 6.64 -13.12 -4.73
C PRO A 142 7.65 -13.89 -3.87
N ARG A 143 7.99 -15.10 -4.31
CA ARG A 143 9.13 -15.84 -3.77
C ARG A 143 10.40 -15.00 -3.90
N ARG A 144 11.41 -15.25 -3.07
CA ARG A 144 12.75 -14.73 -3.34
C ARG A 144 13.43 -15.61 -4.40
N PRO A 145 14.15 -15.03 -5.37
CA PRO A 145 14.95 -15.79 -6.33
C PRO A 145 15.89 -16.79 -5.64
N GLY A 146 16.10 -17.95 -6.26
CA GLY A 146 16.98 -19.00 -5.75
C GLY A 146 16.38 -19.92 -4.67
N LEU A 147 15.15 -19.70 -4.19
CA LEU A 147 14.52 -20.55 -3.16
C LEU A 147 13.35 -21.38 -3.70
N ILE A 148 13.21 -22.62 -3.23
CA ILE A 148 12.13 -23.56 -3.64
C ILE A 148 10.81 -23.18 -2.94
N ALA A 149 10.15 -22.15 -3.48
CA ALA A 149 8.86 -21.62 -3.02
C ALA A 149 8.03 -21.18 -4.23
N PHE A 150 6.70 -21.21 -4.11
CA PHE A 150 5.77 -20.76 -5.14
C PHE A 150 5.20 -19.40 -4.77
N ASN A 151 4.97 -18.51 -5.74
CA ASN A 151 4.27 -17.25 -5.47
C ASN A 151 2.89 -17.52 -4.83
N ILE A 152 2.42 -16.63 -3.96
CA ILE A 152 1.11 -16.73 -3.26
C ILE A 152 0.33 -15.43 -3.41
N ILE A 153 -1.00 -15.51 -3.52
CA ILE A 153 -1.92 -14.39 -3.25
C ILE A 153 -2.76 -14.76 -2.03
N VAL A 154 -2.73 -13.92 -1.01
CA VAL A 154 -3.62 -14.01 0.16
C VAL A 154 -4.73 -12.99 -0.01
N ARG A 155 -5.98 -13.40 0.23
CA ARG A 155 -7.11 -12.48 0.42
C ARG A 155 -7.56 -12.46 1.88
N PHE A 156 -8.06 -11.31 2.31
CA PHE A 156 -8.83 -11.12 3.54
C PHE A 156 -10.22 -10.66 3.15
N ASP A 157 -11.24 -11.48 3.43
CA ASP A 157 -12.62 -11.09 3.18
C ASP A 157 -13.09 -10.08 4.21
N LEU A 158 -13.61 -8.93 3.76
CA LEU A 158 -14.01 -7.87 4.68
C LEU A 158 -15.29 -8.21 5.44
N ALA A 159 -16.16 -9.08 4.91
CA ALA A 159 -17.44 -9.42 5.50
C ALA A 159 -17.32 -10.51 6.58
N SER A 160 -16.63 -11.62 6.28
CA SER A 160 -16.38 -12.68 7.28
C SER A 160 -15.21 -12.38 8.22
N GLU A 161 -14.32 -11.45 7.84
CA GLU A 161 -13.05 -11.17 8.52
C GLU A 161 -12.10 -12.39 8.56
N GLU A 162 -12.19 -13.24 7.54
CA GLU A 162 -11.37 -14.45 7.38
C GLU A 162 -10.37 -14.31 6.22
N PHE A 163 -9.31 -15.11 6.29
CA PHE A 163 -8.29 -15.15 5.26
C PHE A 163 -8.38 -16.41 4.40
N GLU A 164 -8.05 -16.28 3.11
CA GLU A 164 -7.99 -17.39 2.16
C GLU A 164 -6.84 -17.22 1.15
N ILE A 165 -6.46 -18.31 0.49
CA ILE A 165 -5.49 -18.29 -0.62
C ILE A 165 -6.23 -18.19 -1.95
N VAL A 166 -5.88 -17.19 -2.76
CA VAL A 166 -6.37 -17.07 -4.14
C VAL A 166 -5.45 -17.83 -5.08
N ARG A 167 -6.02 -18.78 -5.84
CA ARG A 167 -5.27 -19.59 -6.81
C ARG A 167 -4.96 -18.80 -8.09
N PHE A 168 -3.74 -18.94 -8.57
CA PHE A 168 -3.26 -18.39 -9.84
C PHE A 168 -3.95 -19.03 -11.07
N PRO A 169 -3.90 -18.36 -12.23
CA PRO A 169 -4.19 -18.98 -13.52
C PRO A 169 -3.48 -20.32 -13.67
N GLU A 170 -4.14 -21.32 -14.24
CA GLU A 170 -3.58 -22.67 -14.37
C GLU A 170 -2.29 -22.72 -15.21
N SER A 171 -2.23 -21.91 -16.28
CA SER A 171 -1.03 -21.73 -17.11
C SER A 171 0.18 -21.16 -16.36
N LEU A 172 0.00 -20.58 -15.17
CA LEU A 172 1.09 -20.08 -14.32
C LEU A 172 1.42 -21.03 -13.16
N ALA A 173 0.56 -22.01 -12.87
CA ALA A 173 0.77 -22.93 -11.73
C ALA A 173 1.95 -23.88 -11.94
N ASN A 174 2.26 -24.20 -13.19
CA ASN A 174 3.41 -25.03 -13.60
C ASN A 174 4.52 -24.19 -14.27
N GLY A 175 4.46 -22.86 -14.10
CA GLY A 175 5.30 -21.91 -14.83
C GLY A 175 6.72 -21.76 -14.30
N ASP A 176 7.53 -21.02 -15.06
CA ASP A 176 8.90 -20.66 -14.72
C ASP A 176 9.00 -20.05 -13.31
N VAL A 177 9.94 -20.53 -12.51
CA VAL A 177 9.91 -20.26 -11.07
C VAL A 177 10.29 -18.79 -10.76
N ASP A 178 11.10 -18.14 -11.60
CA ASP A 178 11.63 -16.77 -11.41
C ASP A 178 10.72 -15.62 -11.88
N ILE A 179 9.42 -15.84 -12.06
CA ILE A 179 8.48 -14.76 -12.44
C ILE A 179 8.22 -13.83 -11.25
N GLN A 180 8.61 -12.56 -11.36
CA GLN A 180 8.26 -11.53 -10.38
C GLN A 180 6.79 -11.11 -10.58
N MET A 181 5.94 -11.39 -9.58
CA MET A 181 4.50 -11.10 -9.63
C MET A 181 4.12 -9.86 -8.83
N ASP A 182 3.12 -9.12 -9.31
CA ASP A 182 2.48 -7.96 -8.67
C ASP A 182 0.95 -8.04 -8.83
N ILE A 183 0.17 -7.31 -8.03
CA ILE A 183 -1.29 -7.24 -8.16
C ILE A 183 -1.81 -5.81 -8.21
N GLY A 184 -3.01 -5.63 -8.75
CA GLY A 184 -3.69 -4.34 -8.82
C GLY A 184 -5.18 -4.50 -9.10
N VAL A 185 -5.83 -3.40 -9.42
CA VAL A 185 -7.23 -3.39 -9.88
C VAL A 185 -7.28 -2.81 -11.29
N LEU A 186 -8.03 -3.44 -12.17
CA LEU A 186 -8.37 -2.88 -13.47
C LEU A 186 -9.87 -3.10 -13.73
N ASP A 187 -10.62 -2.01 -13.89
CA ASP A 187 -12.07 -2.06 -14.12
C ASP A 187 -12.84 -2.80 -13.01
N GLY A 188 -12.46 -2.55 -11.75
CA GLY A 188 -13.01 -3.22 -10.55
C GLY A 188 -12.54 -4.66 -10.33
N CYS A 189 -11.94 -5.30 -11.35
CA CYS A 189 -11.45 -6.66 -11.30
C CYS A 189 -10.03 -6.74 -10.70
N LEU A 190 -9.74 -7.79 -9.92
CA LEU A 190 -8.37 -8.09 -9.49
C LEU A 190 -7.52 -8.40 -10.73
N CYS A 191 -6.37 -7.74 -10.87
CA CYS A 191 -5.39 -8.04 -11.89
C CYS A 191 -4.06 -8.52 -11.30
N LEU A 192 -3.37 -9.38 -12.05
CA LEU A 192 -2.07 -9.95 -11.74
C LEU A 192 -1.11 -9.53 -12.86
N MET A 193 0.01 -8.91 -12.48
CA MET A 193 1.07 -8.51 -13.39
C MET A 193 2.25 -9.47 -13.22
N CYS A 194 2.57 -10.24 -14.27
CA CYS A 194 3.67 -11.20 -14.30
C CYS A 194 4.85 -10.61 -15.07
N ASN A 195 5.94 -10.28 -14.38
CA ASN A 195 7.13 -9.67 -14.97
C ASN A 195 8.19 -10.73 -15.28
N TYR A 196 8.53 -10.84 -16.56
CA TYR A 196 9.49 -11.81 -17.09
C TYR A 196 10.82 -11.11 -17.33
N ASP A 197 11.71 -11.13 -16.34
CA ASP A 197 13.08 -10.61 -16.40
C ASP A 197 13.16 -9.15 -16.91
N GLN A 198 12.19 -8.32 -16.52
CA GLN A 198 12.02 -6.94 -17.00
C GLN A 198 11.91 -6.81 -18.53
N LYS A 199 11.76 -7.89 -19.30
CA LYS A 199 11.64 -7.86 -20.77
C LYS A 199 10.22 -7.49 -21.20
N TYR A 200 9.24 -8.09 -20.56
CA TYR A 200 7.82 -7.79 -20.74
C TYR A 200 7.02 -8.14 -19.48
N ILE A 201 5.83 -7.56 -19.38
CA ILE A 201 4.88 -7.84 -18.31
C ILE A 201 3.56 -8.30 -18.94
N ASP A 202 3.11 -9.49 -18.55
CA ASP A 202 1.76 -9.98 -18.85
C ASP A 202 0.78 -9.48 -17.80
N VAL A 203 -0.37 -8.96 -18.23
CA VAL A 203 -1.47 -8.58 -17.34
C VAL A 203 -2.58 -9.61 -17.48
N TRP A 204 -2.89 -10.29 -16.38
CA TRP A 204 -4.03 -11.18 -16.22
C TRP A 204 -5.11 -10.48 -15.41
N VAL A 205 -6.38 -10.73 -15.72
CA VAL A 205 -7.54 -10.18 -15.01
C VAL A 205 -8.48 -11.31 -14.61
N MET A 206 -8.89 -11.34 -13.35
CA MET A 206 -9.91 -12.25 -12.83
C MET A 206 -11.28 -11.63 -13.08
N LYS A 207 -12.04 -12.17 -14.04
CA LYS A 207 -13.33 -11.58 -14.47
C LYS A 207 -14.48 -11.83 -13.50
N GLU A 208 -14.41 -12.90 -12.72
CA GLU A 208 -15.37 -13.24 -11.67
C GLU A 208 -14.59 -13.41 -10.37
N HIS A 209 -14.93 -12.62 -9.35
CA HIS A 209 -14.19 -12.61 -8.10
C HIS A 209 -14.12 -14.00 -7.46
N ASN A 210 -12.92 -14.40 -7.03
CA ASN A 210 -12.58 -15.69 -6.43
C ASN A 210 -12.75 -16.93 -7.35
N VAL A 211 -13.13 -16.77 -8.62
CA VAL A 211 -13.27 -17.87 -9.58
C VAL A 211 -11.98 -18.07 -10.38
N ARG A 212 -11.21 -19.15 -10.09
CA ARG A 212 -9.92 -19.45 -10.74
C ARG A 212 -10.01 -19.55 -12.27
N SER A 213 -11.07 -20.15 -12.80
CA SER A 213 -11.28 -20.31 -14.24
C SER A 213 -11.66 -19.01 -14.97
N SER A 214 -11.95 -17.93 -14.24
CA SER A 214 -12.27 -16.61 -14.81
C SER A 214 -11.02 -15.77 -15.12
N TRP A 215 -9.83 -16.21 -14.69
CA TRP A 215 -8.57 -15.58 -15.08
C TRP A 215 -8.44 -15.60 -16.61
N ARG A 216 -8.13 -14.43 -17.18
CA ARG A 216 -7.84 -14.23 -18.61
C ARG A 216 -6.64 -13.31 -18.76
N LYS A 217 -5.70 -13.66 -19.65
CA LYS A 217 -4.64 -12.75 -20.07
C LYS A 217 -5.26 -11.62 -20.88
N ALA A 218 -5.17 -10.39 -20.39
CA ALA A 218 -5.77 -9.22 -21.01
C ALA A 218 -4.85 -8.62 -22.08
N PHE A 219 -3.56 -8.44 -21.77
CA PHE A 219 -2.56 -7.93 -22.70
C PHE A 219 -1.13 -8.17 -22.18
N THR A 220 -0.14 -7.96 -23.06
CA THR A 220 1.30 -7.96 -22.75
C THR A 220 1.87 -6.58 -23.04
N VAL A 221 2.68 -6.04 -22.12
CA VAL A 221 3.42 -4.78 -22.30
C VAL A 221 4.91 -5.09 -22.40
N GLN A 222 5.53 -4.78 -23.54
CA GLN A 222 6.96 -4.93 -23.75
C GLN A 222 7.73 -3.80 -23.05
N LYS A 223 8.97 -4.07 -22.60
CA LYS A 223 9.84 -3.04 -22.02
C LYS A 223 10.05 -1.89 -23.01
N PRO A 224 9.72 -0.63 -22.65
CA PRO A 224 9.96 0.48 -23.54
C PRO A 224 11.47 0.75 -23.64
N LYS A 225 12.01 0.87 -24.85
CA LYS A 225 13.44 1.16 -25.11
C LYS A 225 13.97 2.40 -24.36
N THR A 226 13.08 3.32 -24.02
CA THR A 226 13.37 4.59 -23.32
C THR A 226 13.41 4.47 -21.79
N VAL A 227 13.18 3.29 -21.21
CA VAL A 227 13.17 3.07 -19.75
C VAL A 227 14.25 2.07 -19.35
N LYS A 228 15.21 2.51 -18.50
CA LYS A 228 16.38 1.72 -18.09
C LYS A 228 15.99 0.44 -17.33
N SER A 229 15.11 0.55 -16.34
CA SER A 229 14.53 -0.57 -15.58
C SER A 229 13.04 -0.72 -15.90
N PHE A 230 12.52 -1.93 -15.89
CA PHE A 230 11.07 -2.21 -16.02
C PHE A 230 10.65 -3.20 -14.93
N ALA A 231 10.95 -2.84 -13.68
CA ALA A 231 10.71 -3.68 -12.51
C ALA A 231 9.23 -3.63 -12.06
N TYR A 232 8.57 -2.49 -12.22
CA TYR A 232 7.17 -2.29 -11.80
C TYR A 232 6.33 -1.69 -12.92
N MET A 233 5.15 -2.27 -13.14
CA MET A 233 4.08 -1.66 -13.91
C MET A 233 2.75 -2.03 -13.28
N ARG A 234 1.87 -1.04 -13.10
CA ARG A 234 0.51 -1.19 -12.58
C ARG A 234 -0.48 -0.59 -13.58
N PRO A 235 -1.47 -1.34 -14.08
CA PRO A 235 -2.58 -0.75 -14.82
C PRO A 235 -3.47 0.02 -13.84
N LEU A 236 -4.00 1.16 -14.28
CA LEU A 236 -4.85 2.03 -13.46
C LEU A 236 -6.30 2.03 -13.98
N VAL A 237 -6.49 2.35 -15.26
CA VAL A 237 -7.84 2.46 -15.86
C VAL A 237 -7.80 2.29 -17.38
N TYR A 238 -8.90 1.80 -17.96
CA TYR A 238 -9.12 1.83 -19.41
C TYR A 238 -9.50 3.23 -19.88
N SER A 239 -9.25 3.52 -21.16
CA SER A 239 -9.88 4.65 -21.82
C SER A 239 -11.41 4.44 -21.94
N LYS A 240 -12.14 5.52 -22.21
CA LYS A 240 -13.58 5.56 -22.50
C LYS A 240 -13.98 4.56 -23.60
N ASN A 241 -13.17 4.50 -24.65
CA ASN A 241 -13.37 3.62 -25.81
C ASN A 241 -12.80 2.20 -25.57
N ARG A 242 -12.13 1.96 -24.43
CA ARG A 242 -11.41 0.73 -24.08
C ARG A 242 -10.34 0.29 -25.10
N ASP A 243 -9.87 1.22 -25.94
CA ASP A 243 -8.77 1.08 -26.88
C ASP A 243 -7.39 1.23 -26.22
N LYS A 244 -7.33 1.87 -25.04
CA LYS A 244 -6.09 2.21 -24.33
C LYS A 244 -6.20 1.89 -22.84
N VAL A 245 -5.06 1.75 -22.18
CA VAL A 245 -4.94 1.57 -20.73
C VAL A 245 -3.93 2.57 -20.18
N LEU A 246 -4.28 3.30 -19.13
CA LEU A 246 -3.34 4.11 -18.38
C LEU A 246 -2.54 3.21 -17.44
N LEU A 247 -1.21 3.25 -17.55
CA LEU A 247 -0.28 2.47 -16.74
C LEU A 247 0.63 3.41 -15.93
N GLU A 248 0.90 3.04 -14.68
CA GLU A 248 2.02 3.57 -13.89
C GLU A 248 3.24 2.65 -14.07
N ILE A 249 4.40 3.19 -14.41
CA ILE A 249 5.67 2.47 -14.52
C ILE A 249 6.66 2.98 -13.47
N ASN A 250 7.28 2.04 -12.75
CA ASN A 250 8.31 2.27 -11.72
C ASN A 250 7.96 3.38 -10.72
N ASN A 251 6.69 3.52 -10.33
CA ASN A 251 6.24 4.49 -9.32
C ASN A 251 6.63 5.96 -9.66
N ALA A 252 6.70 6.30 -10.95
CA ALA A 252 7.21 7.60 -11.40
C ALA A 252 6.69 8.08 -12.76
N LYS A 253 6.18 7.19 -13.63
CA LYS A 253 5.76 7.56 -14.99
C LYS A 253 4.37 7.04 -15.32
N LEU A 254 3.50 7.95 -15.72
CA LEU A 254 2.20 7.62 -16.31
C LEU A 254 2.33 7.53 -17.84
N VAL A 255 1.81 6.44 -18.40
CA VAL A 255 1.83 6.19 -19.85
C VAL A 255 0.49 5.61 -20.30
N TRP A 256 -0.03 6.10 -21.42
CA TRP A 256 -1.11 5.42 -22.14
C TRP A 256 -0.51 4.31 -22.99
N PHE A 257 -1.05 3.09 -22.84
CA PHE A 257 -0.75 1.94 -23.65
C PHE A 257 -1.90 1.66 -24.61
N ASP A 258 -1.61 1.65 -25.90
CA ASP A 258 -2.57 1.40 -26.97
C ASP A 258 -2.69 -0.11 -27.22
N LEU A 259 -3.90 -0.65 -27.06
CA LEU A 259 -4.12 -2.09 -27.05
C LEU A 259 -4.04 -2.73 -28.44
N GLU A 260 -4.28 -1.97 -29.51
CA GLU A 260 -4.16 -2.46 -30.88
C GLU A 260 -2.70 -2.36 -31.35
N SER A 261 -2.16 -1.13 -31.41
CA SER A 261 -0.84 -0.86 -31.96
C SER A 261 0.32 -1.21 -31.02
N LYS A 262 0.03 -1.56 -29.75
CA LYS A 262 1.00 -1.86 -28.68
C LYS A 262 1.97 -0.71 -28.37
N LYS A 263 1.62 0.53 -28.76
CA LYS A 263 2.44 1.73 -28.56
C LYS A 263 2.22 2.32 -27.16
N LEU A 264 3.23 3.03 -26.68
CA LEU A 264 3.22 3.74 -25.40
C LEU A 264 3.40 5.24 -25.64
N SER A 265 2.53 6.07 -25.07
CA SER A 265 2.64 7.53 -25.07
C SER A 265 2.65 8.05 -23.63
N THR A 266 3.60 8.93 -23.29
CA THR A 266 3.75 9.44 -21.92
C THR A 266 2.68 10.49 -21.61
N LEU A 267 1.91 10.28 -20.53
CA LEU A 267 1.02 11.30 -19.98
C LEU A 267 1.88 12.27 -19.15
N ARG A 268 1.96 13.53 -19.58
CA ARG A 268 2.71 14.57 -18.85
C ARG A 268 1.75 15.39 -18.01
N ILE A 269 1.94 15.36 -16.71
CA ILE A 269 1.24 16.21 -15.76
C ILE A 269 2.14 17.42 -15.47
N LYS A 270 1.62 18.62 -15.71
CA LYS A 270 2.37 19.87 -15.51
C LYS A 270 2.65 20.07 -14.02
N ASP A 271 3.82 20.61 -13.70
CA ASP A 271 4.24 20.99 -12.34
C ASP A 271 4.26 19.83 -11.32
N CYS A 272 4.24 18.58 -11.80
CA CYS A 272 4.31 17.36 -11.02
C CYS A 272 5.77 17.01 -10.61
N PRO A 273 6.02 16.51 -9.39
CA PRO A 273 7.33 15.98 -8.99
C PRO A 273 7.86 14.86 -9.91
N SER A 274 9.16 14.60 -9.86
CA SER A 274 9.83 13.56 -10.66
C SER A 274 9.55 12.11 -10.22
N SER A 275 8.91 11.93 -9.06
CA SER A 275 8.44 10.66 -8.49
C SER A 275 7.20 10.92 -7.64
N TYR A 276 6.18 10.07 -7.73
CA TYR A 276 4.85 10.25 -7.12
C TYR A 276 4.10 8.91 -7.04
N SER A 277 2.95 8.86 -6.36
CA SER A 277 2.09 7.67 -6.36
C SER A 277 0.76 7.98 -7.02
N ALA A 278 0.43 7.29 -8.10
CA ALA A 278 -0.84 7.51 -8.78
C ALA A 278 -2.00 6.75 -8.10
N GLU A 279 -2.96 7.44 -7.49
CA GLU A 279 -4.18 6.84 -6.96
C GLU A 279 -5.43 7.41 -7.62
N LEU A 280 -6.31 6.53 -8.11
CA LEU A 280 -7.56 6.92 -8.78
C LEU A 280 -8.69 6.99 -7.76
N VAL A 281 -9.27 8.17 -7.59
CA VAL A 281 -10.44 8.37 -6.74
C VAL A 281 -11.62 8.96 -7.51
N VAL A 282 -12.81 8.47 -7.20
CA VAL A 282 -14.07 9.06 -7.65
C VAL A 282 -14.47 10.21 -6.72
N SER A 283 -15.21 11.19 -7.23
CA SER A 283 -15.77 12.23 -6.35
C SER A 283 -16.85 11.64 -5.44
N SER A 284 -16.83 11.99 -4.16
CA SER A 284 -17.65 11.33 -3.13
C SER A 284 -17.96 12.27 -1.96
N LEU A 285 -19.19 12.19 -1.43
CA LEU A 285 -19.63 12.91 -0.22
C LEU A 285 -19.61 12.03 1.04
N VAL A 286 -19.08 10.82 0.96
CA VAL A 286 -19.01 9.90 2.11
C VAL A 286 -18.14 10.51 3.22
N LEU A 287 -18.54 10.22 4.47
CA LEU A 287 -17.84 10.55 5.71
C LEU A 287 -18.02 12.03 6.15
N GLU A 288 -18.89 12.23 7.16
CA GLU A 288 -19.08 13.49 7.89
C GLU A 288 -18.43 13.42 9.28
N CYS A 289 -17.20 13.93 9.41
CA CYS A 289 -16.45 13.94 10.67
C CYS A 289 -16.97 14.99 11.67
N LYS A 290 -17.48 14.53 12.82
CA LYS A 290 -17.38 15.29 14.07
C LYS A 290 -16.09 14.87 14.78
N GLY A 291 -15.11 15.77 14.86
CA GLY A 291 -13.79 15.45 15.41
C GLY A 291 -13.83 15.17 16.91
N ASP A 292 -13.34 14.00 17.32
CA ASP A 292 -13.20 13.61 18.72
C ASP A 292 -11.92 14.19 19.34
N LEU A 293 -12.09 14.95 20.43
CA LEU A 293 -11.03 15.66 21.16
C LEU A 293 -10.21 14.73 22.07
N ASP A 294 -10.78 13.65 22.60
CA ASP A 294 -10.06 12.78 23.53
C ASP A 294 -9.02 11.93 22.80
N ASN A 295 -9.34 11.51 21.58
CA ASN A 295 -8.38 10.96 20.63
C ASN A 295 -7.18 11.89 20.36
N VAL A 296 -7.30 13.22 20.51
CA VAL A 296 -6.16 14.17 20.34
C VAL A 296 -5.21 14.12 21.54
N LYS A 297 -5.71 13.98 22.77
CA LYS A 297 -4.87 13.91 23.98
C LYS A 297 -4.04 12.63 24.01
N TYR A 298 -4.69 11.48 23.90
CA TYR A 298 -4.05 10.16 23.94
C TYR A 298 -2.93 10.01 22.88
N ARG A 299 -3.08 10.64 21.71
CA ARG A 299 -2.01 10.68 20.68
C ARG A 299 -0.76 11.43 21.11
N LYS A 300 -0.87 12.55 21.83
CA LYS A 300 0.30 13.30 22.31
C LYS A 300 1.12 12.45 23.29
N GLU A 301 0.44 11.65 24.09
CA GLU A 301 1.07 10.73 25.06
C GLU A 301 1.78 9.57 24.34
N GLN A 302 1.15 8.95 23.34
CA GLN A 302 1.79 7.88 22.55
C GLN A 302 2.99 8.38 21.74
N GLN A 303 2.88 9.55 21.08
CA GLN A 303 4.02 10.15 20.37
C GLN A 303 5.19 10.47 21.32
N ALA A 304 4.91 10.88 22.56
CA ALA A 304 5.94 11.08 23.58
C ALA A 304 6.56 9.74 24.06
N LYS A 305 5.78 8.65 24.09
CA LYS A 305 6.27 7.30 24.41
C LYS A 305 7.19 6.76 23.31
N GLU A 306 6.73 6.77 22.05
CA GLU A 306 7.51 6.34 20.88
C GLU A 306 8.82 7.13 20.75
N ALA A 307 8.80 8.44 21.01
CA ALA A 307 10.01 9.28 21.00
C ALA A 307 11.02 8.87 22.10
N ARG A 308 10.56 8.54 23.31
CA ARG A 308 11.42 8.04 24.40
C ARG A 308 12.03 6.68 24.05
N GLU A 309 11.25 5.77 23.48
CA GLU A 309 11.70 4.44 23.05
C GLU A 309 12.73 4.53 21.92
N ALA A 310 12.48 5.37 20.90
CA ALA A 310 13.43 5.64 19.82
C ALA A 310 14.74 6.25 20.35
N GLN A 311 14.67 7.13 21.35
CA GLN A 311 15.84 7.73 22.00
C GLN A 311 16.63 6.70 22.83
N MET A 312 15.96 5.78 23.53
CA MET A 312 16.61 4.65 24.21
C MET A 312 17.30 3.70 23.23
N MET A 313 16.64 3.35 22.12
CA MET A 313 17.21 2.53 21.04
C MET A 313 18.45 3.18 20.40
N HIS A 314 18.41 4.49 20.14
CA HIS A 314 19.55 5.24 19.61
C HIS A 314 20.72 5.29 20.61
N ASN A 315 20.43 5.47 21.89
CA ASN A 315 21.45 5.47 22.95
C ASN A 315 22.07 4.07 23.17
N SER A 316 21.28 3.00 23.01
CA SER A 316 21.77 1.63 23.04
C SER A 316 22.75 1.36 21.89
N LYS A 317 22.38 1.72 20.65
CA LYS A 317 23.27 1.60 19.48
C LYS A 317 24.55 2.47 19.58
N LYS A 318 24.49 3.61 20.28
CA LYS A 318 25.68 4.42 20.59
C LYS A 318 26.59 3.81 21.66
N ARG A 319 26.11 2.87 22.47
CA ARG A 319 26.94 2.11 23.41
C ARG A 319 27.60 0.88 22.76
N SER A 320 27.01 0.33 21.69
CA SER A 320 27.59 -0.79 20.93
C SER A 320 28.60 -0.37 19.85
N CYS A 321 28.61 0.90 19.42
CA CYS A 321 29.58 1.42 18.46
C CYS A 321 30.40 2.57 19.06
N GLY A 322 31.70 2.35 19.25
CA GLY A 322 32.60 3.38 19.76
C GLY A 322 32.81 4.54 18.79
N LEU A 323 32.70 5.77 19.31
CA LEU A 323 33.21 7.04 18.77
C LEU A 323 32.76 7.49 17.36
N SER A 324 31.92 8.53 17.32
CA SER A 324 32.40 9.89 16.94
C SER A 324 31.29 10.93 17.11
N SER A 325 31.69 12.19 17.22
CA SER A 325 30.86 13.34 17.61
C SER A 325 30.56 14.28 16.44
N ILE A 326 29.57 15.17 16.63
CA ILE A 326 29.62 16.64 16.42
C ILE A 326 28.19 17.20 16.55
N SER A 327 28.05 18.37 17.18
CA SER A 327 26.80 19.15 17.28
C SER A 327 27.08 20.58 16.85
N PHE A 328 26.15 21.23 16.13
CA PHE A 328 26.17 22.68 15.93
C PHE A 328 24.75 23.30 15.91
N PHE A 329 24.59 24.25 16.83
CA PHE A 329 23.73 25.45 17.01
C PHE A 329 22.42 25.75 16.24
N VAL A 330 21.72 26.74 16.80
CA VAL A 330 20.32 27.20 16.60
C VAL A 330 20.31 28.65 16.09
N PHE A 331 19.28 29.09 15.36
CA PHE A 331 18.62 30.43 15.50
C PHE A 331 17.26 30.49 14.73
N PHE A 332 16.43 31.50 14.99
CA PHE A 332 15.00 31.61 14.64
C PHE A 332 14.60 33.03 14.16
N SER A 333 13.33 33.21 13.75
CA SER A 333 12.66 34.46 13.25
C SER A 333 13.00 34.84 11.78
N ALA A 334 12.18 35.48 10.94
CA ALA A 334 10.74 35.86 10.87
C ALA A 334 10.47 36.41 9.41
N VAL A 335 9.27 36.58 8.81
CA VAL A 335 7.84 36.31 9.15
C VAL A 335 6.98 36.24 7.85
N PHE A 336 5.78 35.63 7.90
CA PHE A 336 4.65 35.63 6.92
C PHE A 336 4.88 35.86 5.40
N VAL A 337 4.75 34.76 4.64
CA VAL A 337 3.96 34.70 3.39
C VAL A 337 3.12 33.42 3.47
N VAL A 338 1.88 33.41 2.95
CA VAL A 338 1.06 32.17 2.88
C VAL A 338 1.64 31.25 1.79
N ILE A 339 2.66 30.50 2.18
CA ILE A 339 3.32 29.48 1.39
C ILE A 339 2.92 28.14 1.99
N MET A 340 2.10 27.35 1.27
CA MET A 340 1.89 25.94 1.62
C MET A 340 3.15 25.15 1.28
N CYS A 341 4.16 25.26 2.13
CA CYS A 341 5.33 24.41 2.08
C CYS A 341 5.88 24.16 3.48
N LEU A 342 5.88 22.87 3.85
CA LEU A 342 6.90 22.32 4.75
C LEU A 342 6.91 22.85 6.20
N MET A 343 5.75 22.83 6.88
CA MET A 343 5.63 22.65 8.35
C MET A 343 4.56 21.60 8.69
N CYS A 344 3.54 21.48 7.86
CA CYS A 344 2.74 20.27 7.62
C CYS A 344 2.65 20.16 6.09
N SER A 345 3.00 19.02 5.48
CA SER A 345 3.00 18.91 4.01
C SER A 345 2.78 17.49 3.50
N VAL A 346 1.51 17.17 3.27
CA VAL A 346 1.11 16.30 2.16
C VAL A 346 0.60 17.24 1.07
N SER A 347 1.40 17.45 0.03
CA SER A 347 0.97 18.18 -1.16
C SER A 347 0.40 17.19 -2.16
N SER A 348 -0.79 16.66 -1.87
CA SER A 348 -1.54 15.83 -2.82
C SER A 348 -1.97 16.68 -4.01
N PHE A 349 -1.38 16.46 -5.18
CA PHE A 349 -1.87 17.10 -6.39
C PHE A 349 -3.12 16.36 -6.87
N VAL A 350 -4.27 17.04 -6.81
CA VAL A 350 -5.53 16.52 -7.35
C VAL A 350 -5.63 16.95 -8.81
N VAL A 351 -5.26 16.05 -9.72
CA VAL A 351 -5.37 16.28 -11.16
C VAL A 351 -6.73 15.77 -11.62
N HIS A 352 -7.56 16.68 -12.12
CA HIS A 352 -8.80 16.30 -12.79
C HIS A 352 -8.46 15.75 -14.18
N LEU A 353 -8.67 14.44 -14.39
CA LEU A 353 -8.62 13.85 -15.72
C LEU A 353 -9.95 14.12 -16.44
N ARG A 354 -10.15 15.40 -16.78
CA ARG A 354 -11.20 15.86 -17.71
C ARG A 354 -10.63 15.83 -19.13
N ASP A 355 -10.73 14.66 -19.72
CA ASP A 355 -10.22 14.38 -21.05
C ASP A 355 -11.21 13.42 -21.73
N ASP A 356 -11.34 13.47 -23.06
CA ASP A 356 -12.30 12.63 -23.81
C ASP A 356 -12.03 11.11 -23.64
N PHE A 357 -10.89 10.77 -23.03
CA PHE A 357 -10.40 9.44 -22.77
C PHE A 357 -10.98 8.73 -21.55
N LEU A 358 -11.91 9.27 -20.74
CA LEU A 358 -12.49 8.53 -19.60
C LEU A 358 -14.03 8.49 -19.60
N SER A 359 -14.60 7.37 -19.16
CA SER A 359 -16.06 7.12 -19.12
C SER A 359 -16.76 7.66 -17.85
N LYS A 360 -15.98 8.06 -16.84
CA LYS A 360 -16.43 8.71 -15.59
C LYS A 360 -15.39 9.77 -15.21
N GLU A 361 -15.80 10.83 -14.51
CA GLU A 361 -14.84 11.78 -13.92
C GLU A 361 -14.04 11.09 -12.80
N PHE A 362 -12.75 10.85 -13.03
CA PHE A 362 -11.81 10.44 -12.02
C PHE A 362 -10.89 11.60 -11.64
N LYS A 363 -10.61 11.72 -10.35
CA LYS A 363 -9.51 12.54 -9.82
C LYS A 363 -8.32 11.64 -9.63
N LEU A 364 -7.17 12.06 -10.14
CA LEU A 364 -5.90 11.42 -9.87
C LEU A 364 -5.23 12.16 -8.71
N VAL A 365 -4.85 11.41 -7.67
CA VAL A 365 -4.08 11.92 -6.53
C VAL A 365 -2.65 11.44 -6.69
N LEU A 366 -1.69 12.35 -6.49
CA LEU A 366 -0.24 12.17 -6.71
C LEU A 366 0.58 12.45 -5.44
#